data_AF-A0A434RDW6-F1
#
_entry.id   AF-A0A434RDW6-F1
#
_cell.length_a   1.000
_cell.length_b   1.000
_cell.length_c   1.000
_cell.angle_alpha   90.00
_cell.angle_beta   90.00
_cell.angle_gamma   90.00
#
_symmetry.space_group_name_H-M   'P 1'
#
loop_
_entity.id
_entity.type
_entity.pdbx_description
1 polymer ?
#
loop_
_entity_poly.entity_id
_entity_poly.type
_entity_poly.pdbx_seq_one_letter_code
_entity_poly.pdbx_strand_id
1 'polypeptide(L)' 'TDVGERAPGFLGGGFDCQFGAVHPDLFGWDLWFYDGPVFRIMQLIFPTTSGVWPWDAEAGEWFCERQPLLDQPPLPT' A
#
# COMPACT_ATOMS: atom_id res chain seq x y z
N THR A 1 -6.38 11.25 -6.57
CA THR A 1 -5.60 10.14 -6.01
C THR A 1 -5.64 8.96 -6.93
N ASP A 2 -4.52 8.74 -7.62
CA ASP A 2 -4.28 7.63 -8.52
C ASP A 2 -3.16 6.72 -7.98
N VAL A 3 -3.09 5.49 -8.50
CA VAL A 3 -1.98 4.57 -8.16
C VAL A 3 -0.67 5.17 -8.65
N GLY A 4 0.34 5.18 -7.79
CA GLY A 4 1.63 5.81 -8.03
C GLY A 4 1.68 7.30 -7.67
N GLU A 5 0.54 7.92 -7.32
CA GLU A 5 0.52 9.32 -6.89
C GLU A 5 1.25 9.49 -5.55
N ARG A 6 2.14 10.50 -5.47
CA ARG A 6 2.82 10.89 -4.24
C ARG A 6 1.94 11.85 -3.43
N ALA A 7 1.90 11.63 -2.12
CA ALA A 7 1.17 12.45 -1.16
C ALA A 7 2.16 13.14 -0.21
N PRO A 8 2.63 14.36 -0.55
CA PRO A 8 3.59 15.08 0.28
C PRO A 8 2.97 15.52 1.61
N GLY A 9 3.71 15.33 2.70
CA GLY A 9 3.31 15.82 4.02
C GLY A 9 2.12 15.11 4.66
N PHE A 10 1.62 14.01 4.08
CA PHE A 10 0.46 13.29 4.59
C PHE A 10 0.65 12.80 6.03
N LEU A 11 1.85 12.31 6.36
CA LEU A 11 2.21 11.87 7.71
C LEU A 11 3.06 12.89 8.49
N GLY A 12 3.29 14.08 7.91
CA GLY A 12 4.29 15.02 8.42
C GLY A 12 5.73 14.51 8.27
N GLY A 13 6.72 15.22 8.81
CA GLY A 13 8.11 14.75 8.88
C GLY A 13 8.96 14.92 7.61
N GLY A 14 8.43 15.52 6.54
CA GLY A 14 9.22 15.91 5.36
C GLY A 14 9.47 14.80 4.35
N PHE A 15 8.73 13.69 4.44
CA PHE A 15 8.75 12.60 3.47
C PHE A 15 7.37 12.45 2.80
N ASP A 16 7.40 11.98 1.56
CA ASP A 16 6.19 11.70 0.79
C ASP A 16 5.67 10.31 1.12
N CYS A 17 4.36 10.10 0.99
CA CYS A 17 3.77 8.77 0.86
C CYS A 17 3.42 8.49 -0.60
N GLN A 18 3.12 7.24 -0.96
CA GLN A 18 2.59 6.87 -2.27
C GLN A 18 1.36 6.00 -2.13
N PHE A 19 0.38 6.20 -3.00
CA PHE A 19 -0.76 5.30 -3.11
C PHE A 19 -0.41 4.10 -4.00
N GLY A 20 -0.45 2.89 -3.43
CA GLY A 20 -0.31 1.61 -4.14
C GLY A 20 -1.67 0.99 -4.45
N ALA A 21 -1.71 0.11 -5.44
CA ALA A 21 -2.87 -0.73 -5.70
C ALA A 21 -3.02 -1.81 -4.62
N VAL A 22 -4.26 -2.22 -4.34
CA VAL A 22 -4.56 -3.37 -3.49
C VAL A 22 -5.30 -4.41 -4.31
N HIS A 23 -4.92 -5.68 -4.16
CA HIS A 23 -5.58 -6.79 -4.81
C HIS A 23 -7.01 -6.94 -4.23
N PRO A 24 -8.06 -7.00 -5.07
CA PRO A 24 -9.45 -7.03 -4.62
C PRO A 24 -9.75 -8.17 -3.63
N ASP A 25 -9.14 -9.33 -3.79
CA ASP A 25 -9.35 -10.49 -2.91
C ASP A 25 -9.04 -10.22 -1.43
N LEU A 26 -8.27 -9.17 -1.12
CA LEU A 26 -7.99 -8.73 0.25
C LEU A 26 -9.14 -7.93 0.88
N PHE A 27 -10.16 -7.56 0.10
CA PHE A 27 -11.28 -6.69 0.49
C PHE A 27 -12.65 -7.41 0.58
N GLY A 28 -12.68 -8.74 0.44
CA GLY A 28 -13.74 -9.67 0.84
C GLY A 28 -15.18 -9.10 0.92
N TRP A 29 -15.67 -8.89 2.14
CA TRP A 29 -17.07 -8.50 2.42
C TRP A 29 -17.47 -7.14 1.84
N ASP A 30 -16.53 -6.22 1.66
CA ASP A 30 -16.83 -4.92 1.04
C ASP A 30 -17.16 -5.12 -0.44
N LEU A 31 -16.43 -6.00 -1.14
CA LEU A 31 -16.77 -6.36 -2.52
C LEU A 31 -18.14 -7.03 -2.61
N TRP A 32 -18.50 -7.86 -1.64
CA TRP A 32 -19.83 -8.45 -1.59
C TRP A 32 -20.91 -7.40 -1.38
N PHE A 33 -20.71 -6.45 -0.45
CA PHE A 33 -21.70 -5.42 -0.13
C PHE A 33 -21.94 -4.43 -1.27
N TYR A 34 -20.90 -4.14 -2.05
CA TYR A 34 -20.95 -3.19 -3.17
C TYR A 34 -21.10 -3.85 -4.55
N ASP A 35 -21.46 -5.13 -4.62
CA ASP A 35 -21.60 -5.90 -5.87
C ASP A 35 -20.34 -5.86 -6.77
N GLY A 36 -19.16 -5.87 -6.15
CA GLY A 36 -17.84 -5.90 -6.79
C GLY A 36 -16.99 -4.65 -6.54
N PRO A 37 -15.85 -4.51 -7.24
CA PRO A 37 -14.88 -3.42 -7.04
C PRO A 37 -15.33 -2.15 -7.78
N VAL A 38 -16.51 -1.62 -7.42
CA VAL A 38 -17.02 -0.35 -7.97
C VAL A 38 -16.25 0.87 -7.47
N PHE A 39 -15.28 0.65 -6.58
CA PHE A 39 -14.37 1.64 -6.02
C PHE A 39 -12.93 1.17 -6.17
N ARG A 40 -12.00 2.12 -6.20
CA ARG A 40 -10.57 1.81 -6.18
C ARG A 40 -10.13 1.52 -4.76
N ILE A 41 -9.45 0.41 -4.58
CA ILE A 41 -8.83 0.02 -3.32
C ILE A 41 -7.35 0.40 -3.41
N MET A 42 -6.90 1.25 -2.48
CA MET A 42 -5.53 1.74 -2.47
C MET A 42 -4.91 1.61 -1.08
N GLN A 43 -3.62 1.32 -1.05
CA GLN A 43 -2.79 1.30 0.15
C GLN A 43 -1.99 2.60 0.21
N LEU A 44 -1.96 3.26 1.36
CA LEU A 44 -0.97 4.31 1.60
C LEU A 44 0.35 3.63 1.99
N ILE A 45 1.39 3.84 1.17
CA ILE A 45 2.73 3.30 1.38
C ILE A 45 3.64 4.45 1.79
N PHE A 46 4.41 4.28 2.86
CA PHE A 46 5.34 5.28 3.36
C PHE A 46 6.78 4.73 3.36
N PRO A 47 7.80 5.58 3.18
CA PRO A 47 9.19 5.20 3.33
C PRO A 47 9.61 5.20 4.80
N THR A 48 10.80 4.70 5.09
CA THR A 48 11.46 4.94 6.38
C THR A 48 11.77 6.43 6.57
N THR A 49 12.15 6.83 7.78
CA THR A 49 12.59 8.21 8.08
C THR A 49 13.88 8.62 7.35
N SER A 50 14.61 7.66 6.77
CA SER A 50 15.76 7.90 5.90
C SER A 50 15.39 7.89 4.41
N GLY A 51 14.11 7.77 4.07
CA GLY A 51 13.61 7.82 2.69
C GLY A 51 13.68 6.49 1.92
N VAL A 52 13.88 5.35 2.60
CA VAL A 52 13.95 4.02 1.96
C VAL A 52 12.54 3.44 1.81
N TRP A 53 12.17 3.04 0.60
CA TRP A 53 10.87 2.45 0.27
C TRP A 53 10.86 0.92 0.42
N PRO A 54 9.68 0.28 0.59
CA PRO A 54 9.60 -1.18 0.73
C PRO A 54 10.11 -1.97 -0.49
N TRP A 55 10.15 -1.34 -1.67
CA TRP A 55 10.67 -1.94 -2.90
C TRP A 55 12.15 -1.60 -3.17
N ASP A 56 12.77 -0.77 -2.33
CA ASP A 56 14.19 -0.44 -2.48
C ASP A 56 15.04 -1.62 -1.99
N ALA A 57 16.21 -1.80 -2.61
CA ALA A 57 17.10 -2.93 -2.28
C ALA A 57 17.66 -2.84 -0.85
N GLU A 58 17.74 -1.63 -0.28
CA GLU A 58 18.19 -1.38 1.08
C GLU A 58 17.09 -1.54 2.13
N ALA A 59 15.87 -1.89 1.74
CA ALA A 59 14.75 -2.07 2.66
C ALA A 59 15.00 -3.25 3.61
N GLY A 60 14.99 -2.98 4.92
CA GLY A 60 15.17 -4.01 5.92
C GLY A 60 13.98 -4.98 5.97
N GLU A 61 14.27 -6.26 6.22
CA GLU A 61 13.27 -7.34 6.29
C GLU A 61 12.10 -7.00 7.23
N TRP A 62 12.40 -6.55 8.46
CA TRP A 62 11.39 -6.12 9.42
C TRP A 62 10.45 -5.02 8.88
N PHE A 63 10.96 -4.11 8.06
CA PHE A 63 10.16 -3.02 7.50
C PHE A 63 9.22 -3.55 6.40
N CYS A 64 9.71 -4.44 5.53
CA CYS A 64 8.92 -5.09 4.50
C CYS A 64 7.83 -6.00 5.10
N GLU A 65 8.14 -6.73 6.19
CA GLU A 65 7.16 -7.55 6.90
C GLU A 65 6.07 -6.72 7.58
N ARG A 66 6.42 -5.55 8.12
CA ARG A 66 5.48 -4.64 8.79
C ARG A 66 4.60 -3.85 7.81
N GLN A 67 5.06 -3.68 6.57
CA GLN A 67 4.36 -2.98 5.51
C GLN A 67 4.42 -3.81 4.22
N PRO A 68 3.71 -4.96 4.16
CA PRO A 68 3.64 -5.74 2.94
C PRO A 68 2.95 -4.93 1.84
N LEU A 69 3.41 -5.11 0.60
CA LEU A 69 2.72 -4.59 -0.57
C LEU A 69 1.51 -5.48 -0.85
N LEU A 70 0.34 -4.85 -0.93
CA LEU A 70 -0.94 -5.56 -1.03
C LEU A 70 -1.42 -5.70 -2.48
N ASP A 71 -0.53 -5.51 -3.47
CA ASP A 71 -0.84 -5.55 -4.90
C ASP A 71 -1.01 -6.98 -5.45
N GLN A 72 -0.64 -7.98 -4.65
CA GLN A 72 -0.77 -9.40 -4.96
C GLN A 72 -1.92 -10.05 -4.16
N PRO A 73 -2.50 -11.16 -4.66
CA PRO A 73 -3.48 -11.92 -3.90
C PRO A 73 -2.88 -12.44 -2.58
N PRO A 74 -3.71 -12.71 -1.57
CA PRO A 74 -3.25 -13.32 -0.33
C PRO A 74 -2.54 -14.64 -0.62
N LEU A 75 -1.44 -14.91 0.09
CA LEU A 75 -0.76 -16.20 0.01
C LEU A 75 -1.74 -17.32 0.39
N PRO A 76 -1.73 -18.46 -0.33
CA PRO A 76 -2.54 -19.60 0.04
C PRO A 76 -2.12 -20.11 1.43
N THR A 77 -3.12 -20.32 2.29
CA THR A 77 -2.98 -20.87 3.65
C THR A 77 -2.63 -22.35 3.64
#